data_AF-A0A1J3D4M6-F1
#
_entry.id   AF-A0A1J3D4M6-F1
#
_cell.length_a   1.000
_cell.length_b   1.000
_cell.length_c   1.000
_cell.angle_alpha   90.00
_cell.angle_beta   90.00
_cell.angle_gamma   90.00
#
_symmetry.space_group_name_H-M   'P 1'
#
loop_
_entity.id
_entity.type
_entity.pdbx_description
1 polymer ?
#
loop_
_entity_poly.entity_id
_entity_poly.type
_entity_poly.pdbx_seq_one_letter_code
_entity_poly.pdbx_strand_id
1 'polypeptide(L)'
;NVLLPFGFHCTGMPIKASADKLAREMHEYGNPPDFPAIDNTNQAPEVEGESSDTPALPGQFKGKKSKVAAKSGGQVHQWEIMRSFGLADSEITKFQDPYEWLYYFPPLAVEDLKAYGLGCDWRR
;
A
#
# COMPACT_ATOMS: atom_id res chain seq x y z
N ASN A 1 -27.99 -9.47 -23.12
CA ASN A 1 -26.55 -9.15 -23.25
C ASN A 1 -26.10 -8.40 -22.01
N VAL A 2 -25.08 -8.91 -21.31
CA VAL A 2 -24.48 -8.27 -20.13
C VAL A 2 -23.02 -7.94 -20.46
N LEU A 3 -22.56 -6.76 -20.05
CA LEU A 3 -21.15 -6.34 -20.14
C LEU A 3 -20.67 -6.02 -18.72
N LEU A 4 -19.62 -6.70 -18.28
CA LEU A 4 -18.98 -6.47 -17.00
C LEU A 4 -17.46 -6.30 -17.22
N PRO A 5 -16.95 -5.07 -17.31
CA PRO A 5 -15.52 -4.80 -17.33
C PRO A 5 -14.95 -4.73 -15.90
N PHE A 6 -13.65 -4.91 -15.75
CA PHE A 6 -12.94 -4.77 -14.48
C PHE A 6 -11.59 -4.09 -14.71
N GLY A 7 -11.30 -3.05 -13.92
CA GLY A 7 -10.06 -2.28 -14.04
C GLY A 7 -9.31 -2.20 -12.72
N PHE A 8 -8.00 -1.99 -12.81
CA PHE A 8 -7.11 -1.86 -11.65
C PHE A 8 -6.76 -0.39 -11.41
N HIS A 9 -7.07 0.10 -10.22
CA HIS A 9 -6.76 1.47 -9.83
C HIS A 9 -5.32 1.57 -9.32
N CYS A 10 -4.44 2.11 -10.14
CA CYS A 10 -3.01 2.24 -9.85
C CYS A 10 -2.56 3.70 -9.71
N THR A 11 -3.49 4.66 -9.73
CA THR A 11 -3.15 6.09 -9.59
C THR A 11 -3.23 6.53 -8.12
N GLY A 12 -2.52 7.62 -7.80
CA GLY A 12 -2.44 8.15 -6.45
C GLY A 12 -1.20 7.69 -5.67
N MET A 13 -1.19 8.05 -4.38
CA MET A 13 -0.02 7.88 -3.50
C MET A 13 0.20 6.50 -2.86
N PRO A 14 -0.79 5.60 -2.67
CA PRO A 14 -0.59 4.39 -1.86
C PRO A 14 0.59 3.51 -2.30
N ILE A 15 0.71 3.21 -3.59
CA ILE A 15 1.78 2.35 -4.13
C ILE A 15 3.14 2.98 -3.88
N LYS A 16 3.30 4.26 -4.24
CA LYS A 16 4.54 5.01 -4.04
C LYS A 16 4.91 5.10 -2.56
N ALA A 17 3.96 5.40 -1.68
CA ALA A 17 4.22 5.52 -0.25
C ALA A 17 4.69 4.19 0.36
N SER A 18 4.14 3.05 -0.08
CA SER A 18 4.62 1.73 0.35
C SER A 18 6.00 1.40 -0.21
N ALA A 19 6.29 1.75 -1.47
CA ALA A 19 7.61 1.58 -2.08
C ALA A 19 8.68 2.42 -1.38
N ASP A 20 8.40 3.69 -1.13
CA ASP A 20 9.29 4.61 -0.39
C ASP A 20 9.49 4.12 1.06
N LYS A 21 8.45 3.56 1.70
CA LYS A 21 8.56 2.96 3.04
C LYS A 21 9.50 1.74 3.04
N LEU A 22 9.42 0.87 2.03
CA LEU A 22 10.36 -0.26 1.86
C LEU A 22 11.79 0.23 1.65
N ALA A 23 11.98 1.24 0.80
CA ALA A 23 13.31 1.80 0.54
C ALA A 23 13.94 2.37 1.81
N ARG A 24 13.15 3.07 2.63
CA ARG A 24 13.58 3.58 3.93
C ARG A 24 13.93 2.45 4.91
N GLU A 25 13.05 1.45 5.06
CA GLU A 25 13.30 0.31 5.95
C GLU A 25 14.58 -0.44 5.55
N MET A 26 14.81 -0.63 4.26
CA MET A 26 16.01 -1.30 3.76
C MET A 26 17.28 -0.45 4.00
N HIS A 27 17.18 0.87 3.87
CA HIS A 27 18.29 1.78 4.16
C HIS A 27 18.64 1.84 5.65
N GLU A 28 17.64 1.82 6.53
CA GLU A 28 17.81 1.92 7.99
C GLU A 28 18.23 0.60 8.64
N TYR A 29 17.66 -0.53 8.20
CA TYR A 29 17.80 -1.82 8.87
C TYR A 29 18.57 -2.87 8.04
N GLY A 30 18.92 -2.56 6.79
CA GLY A 30 19.67 -3.44 5.90
C GLY A 30 18.81 -4.27 4.94
N ASN A 31 19.44 -5.23 4.26
CA ASN A 31 18.81 -6.08 3.25
C ASN A 31 19.32 -7.54 3.37
N PRO A 32 18.55 -8.46 3.99
CA PRO A 32 17.23 -8.24 4.59
C PRO A 32 17.29 -7.36 5.86
N PRO A 33 16.23 -6.61 6.17
CA PRO A 33 16.20 -5.74 7.34
C PRO A 33 16.14 -6.54 8.64
N ASP A 34 16.97 -6.15 9.61
CA ASP A 34 16.92 -6.63 10.98
C ASP A 34 16.26 -5.58 11.87
N PHE A 35 14.95 -5.75 12.12
CA PHE A 35 14.20 -4.81 12.94
C PHE A 35 14.45 -5.09 14.43
N PRO A 36 14.78 -4.06 15.24
CA PRO A 36 14.86 -4.25 16.69
C PRO A 36 13.50 -4.72 17.20
N ALA A 37 13.48 -5.62 18.20
CA ALA A 37 12.22 -6.08 18.79
C ALA A 37 11.46 -4.88 19.38
N ILE A 38 10.41 -4.42 18.68
CA ILE A 38 9.56 -3.32 19.15
C ILE A 38 8.48 -3.95 20.04
N ASP A 39 8.55 -3.67 21.35
CA ASP A 39 7.39 -3.79 22.24
C ASP A 39 6.26 -2.93 21.67
N ASN A 40 5.05 -3.49 21.54
CA ASN A 40 3.88 -2.92 20.85
C ASN A 40 3.27 -1.64 21.51
N THR A 41 4.10 -0.70 21.95
CA THR A 41 3.67 0.51 22.64
C THR A 41 4.54 1.69 22.22
N ASN A 42 3.97 2.57 21.41
CA ASN A 42 4.40 3.95 21.13
C ASN A 42 5.60 4.16 20.19
N GLN A 43 5.31 4.49 18.92
CA GLN A 43 5.63 5.80 18.32
C GLN A 43 5.29 5.80 16.83
N ALA A 44 4.39 6.70 16.41
CA ALA A 44 4.27 7.09 15.01
C ALA A 44 5.30 8.20 14.75
N PRO A 45 6.10 8.15 13.67
CA PRO A 45 6.69 9.37 13.15
C PRO A 45 5.56 10.20 12.53
N GLU A 46 5.26 11.33 13.17
CA GLU A 46 4.55 12.43 12.54
C GLU A 46 5.39 12.91 11.35
N VAL A 47 4.93 12.64 10.13
CA VAL A 47 5.35 13.46 8.99
C VAL A 47 4.54 14.75 9.07
N GLU A 48 5.20 15.80 9.54
CA GLU A 48 4.77 17.19 9.47
C GLU A 48 4.43 17.53 8.01
N GLY A 49 3.14 17.55 7.69
CA GLY A 49 2.63 18.20 6.50
C GLY A 49 2.29 19.63 6.86
N GLU A 50 3.16 20.57 6.50
CA GLU A 50 2.89 22.01 6.48
C GLU A 50 1.56 22.26 5.77
N SER A 51 0.52 22.60 6.52
CA SER A 51 -0.75 23.04 5.96
C SER A 51 -0.68 24.56 5.75
N SER A 52 -0.42 24.96 4.51
CA SER A 52 -0.65 26.31 4.01
C SER A 52 -2.11 26.71 4.27
N ASP A 53 -2.27 27.79 5.02
CA ASP A 53 -3.54 28.42 5.36
C ASP A 53 -4.20 28.97 4.08
N THR A 54 -5.36 28.42 3.67
CA THR A 54 -6.23 29.06 2.68
C THR A 54 -7.69 28.94 3.11
N PRO A 55 -8.50 30.02 3.05
CA PRO A 55 -9.86 30.02 3.57
C PRO A 55 -10.82 29.21 2.70
N ALA A 56 -11.73 28.49 3.36
CA ALA A 56 -12.66 27.52 2.80
C ALA A 56 -13.70 28.11 1.82
N LEU A 57 -13.99 27.37 0.74
CA LEU A 57 -15.19 27.53 -0.09
C LEU A 57 -16.35 26.67 0.47
N PRO A 58 -17.62 27.11 0.38
CA PRO A 58 -18.76 26.38 0.96
C PRO A 58 -19.15 25.20 0.06
N GLY A 59 -19.03 23.97 0.57
CA GLY A 59 -19.50 22.75 -0.11
C GLY A 59 -18.79 21.44 0.25
N GLN A 60 -17.71 21.46 1.03
CA GLN A 60 -16.96 20.26 1.39
C GLN A 60 -17.37 19.71 2.77
N PHE A 61 -18.09 18.59 2.76
CA PHE A 61 -18.29 17.77 3.96
C PHE A 61 -16.93 17.31 4.50
N LYS A 62 -16.53 17.84 5.65
CA LYS A 62 -15.33 17.46 6.39
C LYS A 62 -15.58 16.09 7.04
N GLY A 63 -15.25 15.02 6.31
CA GLY A 63 -15.23 13.67 6.86
C GLY A 63 -14.28 13.64 8.06
N LYS A 64 -14.83 13.49 9.26
CA LYS A 64 -14.09 13.36 10.52
C LYS A 64 -12.98 12.30 10.37
N LYS A 65 -11.84 12.55 11.03
CA LYS A 65 -10.66 11.69 11.18
C LYS A 65 -10.95 10.34 11.87
N SER A 66 -12.00 9.62 11.47
CA SER A 66 -12.43 8.35 12.08
C SER A 66 -11.86 7.12 11.36
N LYS A 67 -11.19 7.29 10.21
CA LYS A 67 -10.61 6.19 9.42
C LYS A 67 -9.17 5.83 9.79
N VAL A 68 -8.46 6.72 10.49
CA VAL A 68 -7.05 6.52 10.89
C VAL A 68 -6.96 5.58 12.09
N ALA A 69 -7.87 5.70 13.06
CA ALA A 69 -7.89 4.85 14.26
C ALA A 69 -8.25 3.37 13.98
N ALA A 70 -9.03 3.09 12.94
CA ALA A 70 -9.48 1.72 12.61
C ALA A 70 -8.42 0.88 11.86
N LYS A 71 -7.31 1.50 11.44
CA LYS A 71 -6.18 0.80 10.77
C LYS A 71 -4.97 0.59 11.69
N SER A 72 -5.06 0.95 12.98
CA SER A 72 -3.98 0.73 13.97
C SER A 72 -3.88 -0.72 14.45
N GLY A 73 -3.92 -1.69 13.54
CA GLY A 73 -3.57 -3.07 13.85
C GLY A 73 -2.05 -3.24 13.88
N GLY A 74 -1.37 -2.68 14.89
CA GLY A 74 0.09 -2.75 15.06
C GLY A 74 0.89 -2.06 13.94
N GLN A 75 2.02 -1.44 14.24
CA GLN A 75 2.93 -0.99 13.20
C GLN A 75 3.69 -2.20 12.65
N VAL A 76 3.10 -2.92 11.71
CA VAL A 76 3.81 -3.95 10.95
C VAL A 76 4.73 -3.25 9.94
N HIS A 77 6.01 -3.60 9.92
CA HIS A 77 6.96 -3.09 8.95
C HIS A 77 6.48 -3.45 7.53
N GLN A 78 6.69 -2.57 6.55
CA GLN A 78 6.22 -2.87 5.18
C GLN A 78 6.89 -4.14 4.66
N TRP A 79 8.17 -4.35 5.00
CA TRP A 79 8.89 -5.58 4.69
C TRP A 79 8.22 -6.84 5.23
N GLU A 80 7.76 -6.82 6.49
CA GLU A 80 7.07 -7.96 7.11
C GLU A 80 5.71 -8.24 6.46
N ILE A 81 4.99 -7.19 6.05
CA ILE A 81 3.75 -7.33 5.26
C ILE A 81 4.06 -8.03 3.94
N MET A 82 5.12 -7.62 3.23
CA MET A 82 5.50 -8.26 1.97
C MET A 82 5.90 -9.74 2.16
N ARG A 83 6.61 -10.07 3.24
CA ARG A 83 6.90 -11.48 3.62
C ARG A 83 5.62 -12.28 3.89
N SER A 84 4.62 -11.67 4.52
CA SER A 84 3.33 -12.34 4.78
C SER A 84 2.57 -12.72 3.50
N PHE A 85 2.85 -12.06 2.38
CA PHE A 85 2.35 -12.44 1.05
C PHE A 85 3.14 -13.60 0.41
N GLY A 86 4.09 -14.19 1.12
CA GLY A 86 4.88 -15.33 0.65
C GLY A 86 6.02 -14.96 -0.30
N LEU A 87 6.39 -13.69 -0.38
CA LEU A 87 7.50 -13.22 -1.21
C LEU A 87 8.86 -13.52 -0.55
N ALA A 88 9.83 -13.94 -1.38
CA ALA A 88 11.20 -14.06 -0.91
C ALA A 88 11.85 -12.69 -0.71
N ASP A 89 12.80 -12.59 0.21
CA ASP A 89 13.51 -11.33 0.50
C ASP A 89 14.11 -10.68 -0.77
N SER A 90 14.68 -11.49 -1.67
CA SER A 90 15.21 -11.02 -2.95
C SER A 90 14.15 -10.40 -3.86
N GLU A 91 12.89 -10.84 -3.77
CA GLU A 91 11.79 -10.28 -4.55
C GLU A 91 11.30 -8.98 -3.91
N ILE A 92 11.18 -8.94 -2.58
CA ILE A 92 10.74 -7.76 -1.82
C ILE A 92 11.61 -6.54 -2.14
N THR A 93 12.92 -6.72 -2.33
CA THR A 93 13.83 -5.63 -2.70
C THR A 93 13.44 -4.89 -3.98
N LYS A 94 12.80 -5.57 -4.95
CA LYS A 94 12.39 -4.95 -6.21
C LYS A 94 11.23 -3.97 -6.03
N PHE A 95 10.40 -4.17 -4.99
CA PHE A 95 9.24 -3.33 -4.67
C PHE A 95 9.61 -1.96 -4.09
N GLN A 96 10.90 -1.65 -3.95
CA GLN A 96 11.34 -0.26 -3.76
C GLN A 96 11.05 0.60 -5.00
N ASP A 97 11.02 -0.02 -6.19
CA ASP A 97 10.51 0.63 -7.38
C ASP A 97 8.97 0.53 -7.40
N PRO A 98 8.22 1.65 -7.36
CA PRO A 98 6.77 1.63 -7.45
C PRO A 98 6.24 0.98 -8.74
N TYR A 99 7.04 0.93 -9.82
CA TYR A 99 6.61 0.28 -11.07
C TYR A 99 6.53 -1.25 -10.94
N GLU A 100 7.35 -1.88 -10.09
CA GLU A 100 7.30 -3.33 -9.88
C GLU A 100 5.94 -3.79 -9.35
N TRP A 101 5.30 -2.96 -8.52
CA TRP A 101 3.94 -3.19 -8.02
C TRP A 101 2.91 -3.29 -9.16
N LEU A 102 3.11 -2.51 -10.23
CA LEU A 102 2.21 -2.46 -11.38
C LEU A 102 2.37 -3.67 -12.30
N TYR A 103 3.55 -4.29 -12.30
CA TYR A 103 3.80 -5.53 -13.05
C TYR A 103 3.40 -6.77 -12.26
N TYR A 104 3.53 -6.73 -10.93
CA TYR A 104 3.32 -7.89 -10.09
C TYR A 104 1.85 -8.11 -9.71
N PHE A 105 1.18 -7.10 -9.14
CA PHE A 105 -0.14 -7.30 -8.53
C PHE A 105 -1.31 -7.39 -9.51
N PRO A 106 -1.40 -6.60 -10.60
CA PRO A 106 -2.53 -6.69 -11.51
C PRO A 106 -2.71 -8.06 -12.17
N PRO A 107 -1.64 -8.74 -12.68
CA PRO A 107 -1.78 -10.10 -13.20
C PRO A 107 -2.29 -11.10 -12.16
N LEU A 108 -1.78 -11.05 -10.93
CA LEU A 108 -2.23 -11.90 -9.82
C LEU A 108 -3.72 -11.67 -9.50
N ALA A 109 -4.14 -10.40 -9.44
CA ALA A 109 -5.54 -10.08 -9.20
C ALA A 109 -6.46 -10.59 -10.32
N VAL A 110 -6.00 -10.61 -11.58
CA VAL A 110 -6.74 -11.24 -12.69
C VAL A 110 -6.87 -12.75 -12.46
N GLU A 111 -5.80 -13.43 -12.05
CA GLU A 111 -5.83 -14.87 -11.74
C GLU A 111 -6.80 -15.18 -10.61
N ASP A 112 -6.76 -14.40 -9.52
CA ASP A 112 -7.66 -14.54 -8.38
C ASP A 112 -9.13 -14.34 -8.79
N LEU A 113 -9.44 -13.30 -9.57
CA LEU A 113 -10.79 -13.02 -10.03
C LEU A 113 -11.31 -14.08 -11.01
N LYS A 114 -10.43 -14.66 -11.85
CA LYS A 114 -10.77 -15.80 -12.70
C LYS A 114 -11.04 -17.04 -11.87
N ALA A 115 -10.22 -17.34 -10.87
CA ALA A 115 -10.40 -18.46 -9.95
C ALA A 115 -11.70 -18.32 -9.12
N TYR A 116 -12.06 -17.09 -8.74
CA TYR A 116 -13.34 -16.76 -8.12
C TYR A 116 -14.55 -17.00 -9.04
N GLY A 117 -14.35 -17.06 -10.36
CA GLY A 117 -15.41 -17.27 -11.35
C GLY A 117 -16.06 -15.97 -11.84
N LEU A 118 -15.34 -14.84 -11.77
CA LEU A 118 -15.84 -13.56 -12.28
C LEU A 118 -16.02 -13.63 -13.81
N GLY A 119 -17.27 -13.51 -14.27
CA GLY A 119 -17.64 -13.44 -15.69
C GLY A 119 -17.32 -12.09 -16.36
N CYS A 120 -16.08 -11.62 -16.22
CA CYS A 120 -15.60 -10.35 -16.77
C CYS A 120 -15.10 -10.49 -18.22
N ASP A 121 -15.28 -9.44 -19.03
CA ASP A 121 -14.63 -9.31 -20.35
C ASP A 121 -13.19 -8.81 -20.20
N TRP A 122 -12.23 -9.74 -20.09
CA TRP A 122 -10.79 -9.46 -19.85
C TRP A 122 -10.06 -8.69 -20.95
N ARG A 123 -10.72 -8.36 -22.06
CA ARG A 123 -10.15 -7.52 -23.12
C ARG A 123 -10.26 -6.02 -22.81
N ARG A 124 -10.95 -5.67 -21.73
CA ARG A 124 -11.27 -4.31 -21.27
C ARG A 124 -10.74 -4.11 -19.87
#